data_AF-A0A8T2Q2X9-F1
#
_entry.id   AF-A0A8T2Q2X9-F1
#
_cell.length_a   1.000
_cell.length_b   1.000
_cell.length_c   1.000
_cell.angle_alpha   90.00
_cell.angle_beta   90.00
_cell.angle_gamma   90.00
#
_symmetry.space_group_name_H-M   'P 1'
#
loop_
_entity.id
_entity.type
_entity.pdbx_description
1 polymer ?
#
loop_
_entity_poly.entity_id
_entity_poly.type
_entity_poly.pdbx_seq_one_letter_code
_entity_poly.pdbx_strand_id
1 'polypeptide(L)'
;MESTMYGAIQALPSEPVSDLLSIGVCPFCILRFFGIRDVVYSYPFLPSTLVECTTINLSKEPCNKKEQESFGHSNEQALDGRTCNNVSVNFDMSNPCIACLGIFQLEPGIDRQLDRICHERRERMAVTSKEKIIESVKKEGYQFDTFTVEISIPGIVMVRERAVWQHLQEKHGSQSRLQGKHLSEHVVSSKEALKGALIKSLEESLQAVHDSGSTFKIALRYKHPETVCELGFPGCSLKRKRGVMNEVNGDFTEPVESLVAIQRCLASISAKDFASIYPYPPPKVRSGSKSILIGGLKLHQGYI
;
A
#
# COMPACT_ATOMS: atom_id res chain seq x y z
N MET A 1 13.83 5.01 -18.07
CA MET A 1 12.79 4.55 -17.12
C MET A 1 13.35 4.51 -15.69
N GLU A 2 14.49 3.85 -15.48
CA GLU A 2 15.14 3.74 -14.16
C GLU A 2 15.64 5.08 -13.59
N SER A 3 16.22 5.97 -14.40
CA SER A 3 16.70 7.28 -13.92
C SER A 3 15.57 8.22 -13.46
N THR A 4 14.41 8.19 -14.14
CA THR A 4 13.24 8.99 -13.79
C THR A 4 12.58 8.51 -12.50
N MET A 5 12.53 7.19 -12.30
CA MET A 5 12.03 6.57 -11.07
C MET A 5 12.92 6.89 -9.88
N TYR A 6 14.24 6.70 -10.03
CA TYR A 6 15.19 6.96 -8.97
C TYR A 6 15.16 8.45 -8.55
N GLY A 7 15.07 9.37 -9.52
CA GLY A 7 14.87 10.79 -9.24
C GLY A 7 13.58 11.09 -8.48
N ALA A 8 12.47 10.42 -8.80
CA ALA A 8 11.21 10.58 -8.08
C ALA A 8 11.31 10.11 -6.61
N ILE A 9 11.97 8.98 -6.36
CA ILE A 9 12.19 8.45 -5.00
C ILE A 9 13.14 9.35 -4.21
N GLN A 10 14.24 9.80 -4.82
CA GLN A 10 15.20 10.70 -4.18
C GLN A 10 14.59 12.05 -3.79
N ALA A 11 13.60 12.51 -4.54
CA ALA A 11 12.96 13.80 -4.30
C ALA A 11 11.89 13.75 -3.19
N LEU A 12 11.63 12.57 -2.59
CA LEU A 12 10.72 12.42 -1.45
C LEU A 12 11.33 13.02 -0.16
N PRO A 13 10.50 13.63 0.70
CA PRO A 13 10.97 14.21 1.95
C PRO A 13 11.29 13.09 2.95
N SER A 14 12.52 13.06 3.45
CA SER A 14 13.05 11.96 4.25
C SER A 14 12.34 11.78 5.60
N GLU A 15 12.01 12.88 6.28
CA GLU A 15 11.35 12.84 7.59
C GLU A 15 9.92 12.24 7.52
N PRO A 16 9.00 12.72 6.65
CA PRO A 16 7.71 12.07 6.45
C PRO A 16 7.79 10.62 5.99
N VAL A 17 8.76 10.29 5.13
CA VAL A 17 8.95 8.90 4.68
C VAL A 17 9.38 8.01 5.84
N SER A 18 10.33 8.46 6.66
CA SER A 18 10.79 7.75 7.85
C SER A 18 9.65 7.55 8.86
N ASP A 19 8.83 8.58 9.08
CA ASP A 19 7.67 8.51 9.96
C ASP A 19 6.66 7.45 9.48
N LEU A 20 6.28 7.47 8.20
CA LEU A 20 5.38 6.49 7.59
C LEU A 20 5.94 5.05 7.67
N LEU A 21 7.24 4.87 7.44
CA LEU A 21 7.89 3.56 7.60
C LEU A 21 7.82 3.07 9.05
N SER A 22 8.05 3.95 10.03
CA SER A 22 8.07 3.61 11.45
C SER A 22 6.71 3.13 11.99
N ILE A 23 5.61 3.69 11.46
CA ILE A 23 4.25 3.28 11.82
C ILE A 23 3.77 2.04 11.05
N GLY A 24 4.55 1.55 10.08
CA GLY A 24 4.26 0.33 9.33
C GLY A 24 3.52 0.54 8.01
N VAL A 25 3.70 1.69 7.35
CA VAL A 25 3.23 1.90 5.97
C VAL A 25 4.27 1.34 5.00
N CYS A 26 3.84 0.53 4.03
CA CYS A 26 4.75 -0.06 3.05
C CYS A 26 5.23 0.97 2.00
N PRO A 27 6.39 0.75 1.37
CA PRO A 27 6.95 1.63 0.34
C PRO A 27 5.98 1.96 -0.80
N PHE A 28 5.17 0.99 -1.24
CA PHE A 28 4.13 1.21 -2.25
C PHE A 28 3.08 2.23 -1.78
N CYS A 29 2.62 2.11 -0.53
CA CYS A 29 1.69 3.09 0.04
C CYS A 29 2.34 4.46 0.23
N ILE A 30 3.62 4.52 0.60
CA ILE A 30 4.35 5.78 0.73
C ILE A 30 4.34 6.53 -0.61
N LEU A 31 4.72 5.87 -1.71
CA LEU A 31 4.65 6.48 -3.04
C LEU A 31 3.25 7.02 -3.38
N ARG A 32 2.22 6.25 -3.05
CA ARG A 32 0.83 6.64 -3.28
C ARG A 32 0.46 7.89 -2.50
N PHE A 33 0.87 7.98 -1.22
CA PHE A 33 0.62 9.14 -0.38
C PHE A 33 1.36 10.39 -0.83
N PHE A 34 2.47 10.25 -1.56
CA PHE A 34 3.19 11.36 -2.20
C PHE A 34 2.78 11.62 -3.65
N GLY A 35 1.72 10.96 -4.13
CA GLY A 35 1.16 11.17 -5.47
C GLY A 35 2.04 10.68 -6.62
N ILE A 36 2.98 9.77 -6.36
CA ILE A 36 3.81 9.16 -7.41
C ILE A 36 2.95 8.18 -8.22
N ARG A 37 2.93 8.34 -9.54
CA ARG A 37 2.12 7.54 -10.49
C ARG A 37 2.98 6.60 -11.35
N ASP A 38 2.30 5.75 -12.11
CA ASP A 38 2.84 4.95 -13.23
C ASP A 38 3.78 3.77 -12.89
N VAL A 39 4.72 3.49 -13.80
CA VAL A 39 5.54 2.26 -13.88
C VAL A 39 6.42 2.00 -12.66
N VAL A 40 6.56 2.98 -11.76
CA VAL A 40 7.30 2.83 -10.50
C VAL A 40 6.76 1.65 -9.68
N TYR A 41 5.46 1.38 -9.77
CA TYR A 41 4.83 0.25 -9.09
C TYR A 41 5.18 -1.12 -9.70
N SER A 42 5.71 -1.17 -10.92
CA SER A 42 6.19 -2.42 -11.53
C SER A 42 7.61 -2.80 -11.09
N TYR A 43 8.33 -1.90 -10.42
CA TYR A 43 9.74 -2.07 -10.10
C TYR A 43 9.96 -3.01 -8.90
N PRO A 44 10.73 -4.11 -9.08
CA PRO A 44 10.88 -5.15 -8.06
C PRO A 44 11.70 -4.70 -6.83
N PHE A 45 12.68 -3.80 -7.01
CA PHE A 45 13.55 -3.34 -5.92
C PHE A 45 13.05 -2.10 -5.18
N LEU A 46 11.82 -1.66 -5.49
CA LEU A 46 11.25 -0.43 -4.95
C LEU A 46 11.35 -0.32 -3.42
N PRO A 47 11.03 -1.38 -2.64
CA PRO A 47 11.13 -1.31 -1.18
C PRO A 47 12.53 -0.97 -0.68
N SER A 48 13.54 -1.65 -1.22
CA SER A 48 14.95 -1.47 -0.82
C SER A 48 15.45 -0.08 -1.22
N THR A 49 15.18 0.35 -2.45
CA THR A 49 15.60 1.66 -2.96
C THR A 49 15.03 2.81 -2.14
N LEU A 50 13.76 2.71 -1.71
CA LEU A 50 13.13 3.76 -0.91
C LEU A 50 13.74 3.86 0.50
N VAL A 51 13.99 2.72 1.16
CA VAL A 51 14.63 2.70 2.49
C VAL A 51 16.07 3.23 2.43
N GLU A 52 16.83 2.82 1.42
CA GLU A 52 18.20 3.27 1.19
C GLU A 52 18.26 4.79 0.95
N CYS A 53 17.45 5.30 0.01
CA CYS A 53 17.39 6.75 -0.27
C CYS A 53 17.02 7.57 0.97
N THR A 54 16.07 7.08 1.77
CA THR A 54 15.63 7.75 3.01
C THR A 54 16.77 7.79 4.03
N THR A 55 17.45 6.67 4.24
CA THR A 55 18.60 6.55 5.15
C THR A 55 19.73 7.50 4.76
N ILE A 56 20.08 7.53 3.47
CA ILE A 56 21.10 8.43 2.94
C ILE A 56 20.71 9.90 3.17
N ASN A 57 19.47 10.28 2.88
CA ASN A 57 19.03 11.67 3.02
C ASN A 57 19.00 12.13 4.48
N LEU A 58 18.60 11.26 5.42
CA LEU A 58 18.65 11.57 6.86
C LEU A 58 20.09 11.75 7.36
N SER A 59 21.06 11.00 6.80
CA SER A 59 22.47 11.13 7.18
C SER A 59 23.14 12.42 6.65
N LYS A 60 22.52 13.10 5.69
CA LYS A 60 23.03 14.34 5.07
C LYS A 60 22.51 15.62 5.75
N GLU A 61 21.53 15.53 6.64
CA GLU A 61 21.01 16.69 7.39
C GLU A 61 22.12 17.25 8.31
N PRO A 62 22.51 18.53 8.19
CA PRO A 62 23.52 19.13 9.06
C PRO A 62 22.98 19.19 10.49
N CYS A 63 23.68 18.53 11.41
CA CYS A 63 23.36 18.54 12.84
C CYS A 63 23.47 19.98 13.38
N ASN A 64 22.34 20.68 13.48
CA ASN A 64 22.27 22.01 14.08
C ASN A 64 22.44 21.89 15.60
N LYS A 65 23.68 21.86 16.08
CA LYS A 65 23.99 22.08 17.49
C LYS A 65 23.90 23.58 17.79
N LYS A 66 22.78 24.03 18.36
CA LYS A 66 22.75 25.26 19.15
C LYS A 66 23.08 24.89 20.59
N GLU A 67 24.20 25.37 21.12
CA GLU A 67 24.23 26.34 22.24
C GLU A 67 25.63 26.52 22.86
N GLN A 68 25.93 27.81 23.08
CA GLN A 68 26.73 28.45 24.13
C GLN A 68 28.25 28.63 24.01
N GLU A 69 28.60 29.89 24.26
CA GLU A 69 29.90 30.55 24.28
C GLU A 69 30.78 30.07 25.45
N SER A 70 32.10 30.02 25.25
CA SER A 70 33.09 30.77 26.06
C SER A 70 34.55 30.42 25.71
N PHE A 71 35.34 31.49 25.59
CA PHE A 71 36.79 31.66 25.84
C PHE A 71 37.78 30.49 25.63
N GLY A 72 38.71 30.72 24.68
CA GLY A 72 40.13 30.86 25.03
C GLY A 72 41.07 29.64 24.91
N HIS A 73 41.95 29.74 23.90
CA HIS A 73 43.33 29.23 23.80
C HIS A 73 43.62 27.74 23.46
N SER A 74 44.33 27.63 22.33
CA SER A 74 45.23 26.59 21.80
C SER A 74 45.68 25.44 22.70
N ASN A 75 45.56 24.20 22.21
CA ASN A 75 46.72 23.40 21.76
C ASN A 75 46.29 22.07 21.10
N GLU A 76 47.25 21.50 20.39
CA GLU A 76 47.20 20.41 19.41
C GLU A 76 46.74 19.04 19.93
N GLN A 77 46.32 18.22 18.95
CA GLN A 77 46.29 16.75 18.91
C GLN A 77 45.37 16.00 19.90
N ALA A 78 44.20 15.62 19.39
CA ALA A 78 43.58 14.33 19.70
C ALA A 78 42.77 13.84 18.49
N LEU A 79 43.10 12.65 18.01
CA LEU A 79 42.22 11.83 17.18
C LEU A 79 40.91 11.64 17.95
N ASP A 80 39.79 12.11 17.41
CA ASP A 80 38.50 11.71 17.95
C ASP A 80 37.55 11.32 16.82
N GLY A 81 37.20 10.03 16.85
CA GLY A 81 36.30 9.41 15.92
C GLY A 81 34.95 10.12 15.95
N ARG A 82 34.57 10.71 14.82
CA ARG A 82 33.17 11.01 14.56
C ARG A 82 32.43 9.68 14.49
N THR A 83 31.92 9.21 15.62
CA THR A 83 30.81 8.27 15.63
C THR A 83 29.61 9.03 15.07
N CYS A 84 29.47 9.03 13.75
CA CYS A 84 28.20 9.30 13.14
C CYS A 84 27.24 8.24 13.69
N ASN A 85 26.25 8.66 14.48
CA ASN A 85 25.13 7.78 14.79
C ASN A 85 24.57 7.31 13.45
N ASN A 86 24.76 6.04 13.10
CA ASN A 86 24.17 5.46 11.90
C ASN A 86 22.66 5.59 12.06
N VAL A 87 22.05 6.56 11.36
CA VAL A 87 20.61 6.73 11.33
C VAL A 87 20.04 5.58 10.51
N SER A 88 19.76 4.44 11.16
CA SER A 88 19.15 3.29 10.51
C SER A 88 17.64 3.46 10.50
N VAL A 89 17.04 3.51 9.30
CA VAL A 89 15.58 3.46 9.15
C VAL A 89 15.13 2.02 9.32
N ASN A 90 14.48 1.70 10.43
CA ASN A 90 13.95 0.36 10.71
C ASN A 90 12.58 0.18 10.03
N PHE A 91 12.53 -0.57 8.93
CA PHE A 91 11.29 -1.00 8.29
C PHE A 91 11.08 -2.51 8.49
N ASP A 92 10.11 -2.88 9.32
CA ASP A 92 9.72 -4.27 9.53
C ASP A 92 8.69 -4.73 8.48
N MET A 93 9.14 -5.48 7.48
CA MET A 93 8.26 -6.12 6.49
C MET A 93 7.46 -7.31 7.04
N SER A 94 7.70 -7.74 8.29
CA SER A 94 7.06 -8.93 8.86
C SER A 94 5.58 -8.74 9.17
N ASN A 95 5.11 -7.49 9.26
CA ASN A 95 3.72 -7.15 9.53
C ASN A 95 3.02 -6.61 8.28
N PRO A 96 1.72 -6.87 8.11
CA PRO A 96 0.96 -6.28 7.03
C PRO A 96 0.95 -4.75 7.12
N CYS A 97 1.05 -4.08 5.98
CA CYS A 97 0.97 -2.63 5.91
C CYS A 97 -0.33 -2.12 6.56
N ILE A 98 -0.23 -1.14 7.46
CA ILE A 98 -1.39 -0.60 8.18
C ILE A 98 -2.39 0.12 7.27
N ALA A 99 -1.95 0.57 6.09
CA ALA A 99 -2.77 1.28 5.11
C ALA A 99 -3.46 0.31 4.13
N CYS A 100 -2.69 -0.55 3.46
CA CYS A 100 -3.22 -1.44 2.42
C CYS A 100 -3.46 -2.88 2.89
N LEU A 101 -3.24 -3.19 4.16
CA LEU A 101 -3.44 -4.53 4.72
C LEU A 101 -2.66 -5.59 3.92
N GLY A 102 -1.47 -5.22 3.46
CA GLY A 102 -0.56 -6.07 2.69
C GLY A 102 -0.88 -6.30 1.21
N ILE A 103 -1.87 -5.63 0.62
CA ILE A 103 -2.19 -5.76 -0.82
C ILE A 103 -0.95 -5.60 -1.74
N PHE A 104 0.02 -4.76 -1.34
CA PHE A 104 1.26 -4.51 -2.09
C PHE A 104 2.48 -5.30 -1.60
N GLN A 105 2.34 -6.09 -0.53
CA GLN A 105 3.42 -6.93 -0.02
C GLN A 105 3.46 -8.24 -0.80
N LEU A 106 3.63 -8.12 -2.11
CA LEU A 106 3.78 -9.21 -3.06
C LEU A 106 5.02 -10.02 -2.69
N GLU A 107 4.98 -11.34 -2.90
CA GLU A 107 6.16 -12.17 -2.68
C GLU A 107 7.33 -11.67 -3.54
N PRO A 108 8.52 -11.45 -2.97
CA PRO A 108 9.71 -11.30 -3.79
C PRO A 108 9.89 -12.59 -4.60
N GLY A 109 10.05 -12.44 -5.93
CA GLY A 109 10.51 -13.53 -6.77
C GLY A 109 11.81 -14.07 -6.18
N ILE A 110 11.81 -15.37 -5.92
CA ILE A 110 12.82 -16.08 -5.13
C ILE A 110 14.23 -15.80 -5.66
N ASP A 111 15.07 -15.12 -4.87
CA ASP A 111 16.50 -15.41 -4.88
C ASP A 111 16.79 -16.35 -3.69
N ARG A 112 17.20 -17.58 -4.03
CA ARG A 112 17.18 -18.77 -3.15
C ARG A 112 18.14 -18.71 -1.95
N GLN A 113 18.90 -17.63 -1.78
CA GLN A 113 19.97 -17.56 -0.78
C GLN A 113 19.52 -17.11 0.63
N LEU A 114 18.32 -16.54 0.79
CA LEU A 114 17.84 -16.04 2.11
C LEU A 114 16.72 -16.90 2.75
N ASP A 115 16.41 -18.05 2.15
CA ASP A 115 15.12 -18.75 2.31
C ASP A 115 15.00 -19.64 3.57
N ARG A 116 15.95 -19.61 4.52
CA ARG A 116 15.91 -20.50 5.70
C ARG A 116 15.25 -19.90 6.95
N ILE A 117 14.84 -18.63 6.94
CA ILE A 117 14.37 -17.94 8.17
C ILE A 117 12.83 -17.73 8.23
N CYS A 118 12.06 -17.98 7.16
CA CYS A 118 10.75 -17.32 7.02
C CYS A 118 9.51 -18.22 6.84
N HIS A 119 9.52 -19.47 7.30
CA HIS A 119 8.33 -20.33 7.16
C HIS A 119 7.11 -19.80 7.95
N GLU A 120 7.30 -19.33 9.19
CA GLU A 120 6.23 -18.72 10.01
C GLU A 120 5.89 -17.26 9.60
N ARG A 121 6.81 -16.56 8.92
CA ARG A 121 6.59 -15.19 8.42
C ARG A 121 5.65 -15.15 7.22
N ARG A 122 5.59 -16.24 6.43
CA ARG A 122 4.82 -16.33 5.19
C ARG A 122 3.31 -16.36 5.40
N GLU A 123 2.83 -16.94 6.51
CA GLU A 123 1.40 -17.08 6.79
C GLU A 123 0.71 -15.76 7.18
N ARG A 124 1.46 -14.79 7.73
CA ARG A 124 0.92 -13.50 8.18
C ARG A 124 0.70 -12.50 7.06
N MET A 125 1.31 -12.70 5.89
CA MET A 125 1.31 -11.73 4.78
C MET A 125 0.25 -12.06 3.72
N ALA A 126 -0.30 -11.00 3.13
CA ALA A 126 -1.19 -11.02 1.99
C ALA A 126 -0.43 -11.40 0.71
N VAL A 127 -0.18 -12.68 0.47
CA VAL A 127 0.63 -13.09 -0.67
C VAL A 127 -0.22 -13.13 -1.94
N THR A 128 -0.31 -12.01 -2.65
CA THR A 128 -0.57 -12.03 -4.09
C THR A 128 0.76 -12.25 -4.80
N SER A 129 1.03 -13.47 -5.27
CA SER A 129 2.20 -13.75 -6.13
C SER A 129 1.80 -13.52 -7.59
N LYS A 130 2.65 -12.81 -8.34
CA LYS A 130 2.44 -12.57 -9.78
C LYS A 130 2.44 -13.90 -10.53
N GLU A 131 3.34 -14.80 -10.15
CA GLU A 131 3.49 -16.14 -10.69
C GLU A 131 2.22 -16.97 -10.49
N LYS A 132 1.62 -16.92 -9.29
CA LYS A 132 0.35 -17.61 -9.02
C LYS A 132 -0.80 -17.06 -9.86
N ILE A 133 -0.81 -15.75 -10.15
CA ILE A 133 -1.81 -15.16 -11.07
C ILE A 133 -1.62 -15.75 -12.46
N ILE A 134 -0.40 -15.72 -12.98
CA ILE A 134 -0.06 -16.20 -14.32
C ILE A 134 -0.38 -17.70 -14.45
N GLU A 135 0.02 -18.51 -13.47
CA GLU A 135 -0.23 -19.95 -13.43
C GLU A 135 -1.72 -20.25 -13.46
N SER A 136 -2.49 -19.56 -12.60
CA SER A 136 -3.93 -19.76 -12.54
C SER A 136 -4.61 -19.36 -13.84
N VAL A 137 -4.22 -18.26 -14.48
CA VAL A 137 -4.76 -17.83 -15.78
C VAL A 137 -4.43 -18.86 -16.87
N LYS A 138 -3.19 -19.36 -16.91
CA LYS A 138 -2.77 -20.38 -17.89
C LYS A 138 -3.49 -21.71 -17.69
N LYS A 139 -3.77 -22.09 -16.44
CA LYS A 139 -4.47 -23.33 -16.09
C LYS A 139 -5.90 -23.40 -16.64
N GLU A 140 -6.55 -22.25 -16.81
CA GLU A 140 -7.90 -22.19 -17.39
C GLU A 140 -7.93 -22.54 -18.89
N GLY A 141 -6.79 -22.51 -19.59
CA GLY A 141 -6.68 -22.97 -20.98
C GLY A 141 -7.37 -22.10 -22.03
N TYR A 142 -7.80 -20.89 -21.67
CA TYR A 142 -8.41 -19.95 -22.60
C TYR A 142 -7.39 -19.36 -23.57
N GLN A 143 -7.81 -19.11 -24.81
CA GLN A 143 -7.06 -18.33 -25.80
C GLN A 143 -7.55 -16.89 -25.81
N PHE A 144 -6.61 -15.94 -25.70
CA PHE A 144 -6.88 -14.52 -25.73
C PHE A 144 -5.61 -13.77 -26.18
N ASP A 145 -5.77 -12.68 -26.90
CA ASP A 145 -4.72 -11.74 -27.31
C ASP A 145 -4.78 -10.42 -26.51
N THR A 146 -5.93 -10.17 -25.86
CA THR A 146 -6.18 -9.03 -24.99
C THR A 146 -6.77 -9.49 -23.66
N PHE A 147 -6.57 -8.70 -22.61
CA PHE A 147 -7.21 -8.93 -21.30
C PHE A 147 -7.52 -7.63 -20.57
N THR A 148 -8.46 -7.66 -19.63
CA THR A 148 -8.71 -6.57 -18.69
C THR A 148 -8.46 -6.99 -17.25
N VAL A 149 -7.90 -6.10 -16.43
CA VAL A 149 -7.71 -6.33 -14.99
C VAL A 149 -8.81 -5.63 -14.19
N GLU A 150 -9.59 -6.43 -13.47
CA GLU A 150 -10.56 -5.92 -12.50
C GLU A 150 -10.10 -6.19 -11.07
N ILE A 151 -10.05 -5.15 -10.26
CA ILE A 151 -9.61 -5.23 -8.87
C ILE A 151 -10.75 -4.78 -7.95
N SER A 152 -11.05 -5.60 -6.95
CA SER A 152 -11.89 -5.26 -5.79
C SER A 152 -11.02 -5.23 -4.54
N ILE A 153 -11.13 -4.17 -3.75
CA ILE A 153 -10.35 -3.91 -2.55
C ILE A 153 -11.32 -3.87 -1.36
N PRO A 154 -10.96 -4.37 -0.17
CA PRO A 154 -11.79 -4.27 1.02
C PRO A 154 -12.10 -2.81 1.36
N GLY A 155 -13.35 -2.50 1.68
CA GLY A 155 -13.78 -1.12 1.99
C GLY A 155 -13.01 -0.47 3.14
N ILE A 156 -12.58 -1.28 4.11
CA ILE A 156 -11.76 -0.82 5.24
C ILE A 156 -10.42 -0.18 4.82
N VAL A 157 -9.88 -0.55 3.66
CA VAL A 157 -8.65 0.07 3.13
C VAL A 157 -8.87 1.56 2.87
N MET A 158 -10.09 1.98 2.47
CA MET A 158 -10.40 3.39 2.26
C MET A 158 -10.40 4.19 3.56
N VAL A 159 -10.89 3.58 4.65
CA VAL A 159 -10.88 4.19 5.99
C VAL A 159 -9.45 4.32 6.49
N ARG A 160 -8.66 3.25 6.38
CA ARG A 160 -7.25 3.23 6.80
C ARG A 160 -6.39 4.20 5.99
N GLU A 161 -6.65 4.32 4.69
CA GLU A 161 -6.01 5.30 3.81
C GLU A 161 -6.29 6.73 4.28
N ARG A 162 -7.53 7.05 4.61
CA ARG A 162 -7.88 8.36 5.18
C ARG A 162 -7.20 8.62 6.52
N ALA A 163 -7.16 7.63 7.40
CA ALA A 163 -6.51 7.76 8.71
C ALA A 163 -4.99 7.99 8.58
N VAL A 164 -4.31 7.27 7.68
CA VAL A 164 -2.88 7.54 7.41
C VAL A 164 -2.69 8.93 6.78
N TRP A 165 -3.57 9.35 5.87
CA TRP A 165 -3.51 10.70 5.31
C TRP A 165 -3.69 11.79 6.37
N GLN A 166 -4.60 11.59 7.32
CA GLN A 166 -4.79 12.51 8.43
C GLN A 166 -3.53 12.59 9.30
N HIS A 167 -2.95 11.45 9.68
CA HIS A 167 -1.67 11.39 10.39
C HIS A 167 -0.57 12.18 9.65
N LEU A 168 -0.44 11.96 8.34
CA LEU A 168 0.54 12.64 7.49
C LEU A 168 0.30 14.15 7.42
N GLN A 169 -0.96 14.59 7.29
CA GLN A 169 -1.32 16.00 7.23
C GLN A 169 -1.13 16.72 8.56
N GLU A 170 -1.45 16.10 9.69
CA GLU A 170 -1.27 16.71 11.02
C GLU A 170 0.20 16.95 11.35
N LYS A 171 1.07 15.99 11.00
CA LYS A 171 2.50 16.08 11.34
C LYS A 171 3.33 16.80 10.28
N HIS A 172 2.97 16.67 9.00
CA HIS A 172 3.80 17.11 7.88
C HIS A 172 3.05 17.96 6.84
N GLY A 173 1.78 18.33 7.07
CA GLY A 173 0.95 19.03 6.10
C GLY A 173 1.43 20.43 5.71
N SER A 174 2.30 21.06 6.51
CA SER A 174 2.92 22.35 6.16
C SER A 174 4.06 22.23 5.13
N GLN A 175 4.56 21.02 4.88
CA GLN A 175 5.65 20.81 3.92
C GLN A 175 5.16 21.02 2.47
N SER A 176 6.01 21.59 1.61
CA SER A 176 5.63 22.03 0.25
C SER A 176 4.99 20.95 -0.63
N ARG A 177 5.33 19.67 -0.43
CA ARG A 177 4.72 18.55 -1.17
C ARG A 177 3.32 18.16 -0.69
N LEU A 178 2.97 18.49 0.55
CA LEU A 178 1.72 18.08 1.22
C LEU A 178 0.76 19.25 1.43
N GLN A 179 1.27 20.48 1.39
CA GLN A 179 0.51 21.70 1.63
C GLN A 179 -0.65 21.86 0.66
N GLY A 180 -1.85 22.08 1.20
CA GLY A 180 -3.08 22.32 0.44
C GLY A 180 -3.54 21.12 -0.39
N LYS A 181 -2.97 19.92 -0.17
CA LYS A 181 -3.38 18.71 -0.88
C LYS A 181 -4.59 18.08 -0.23
N HIS A 182 -5.48 17.53 -1.05
CA HIS A 182 -6.61 16.74 -0.60
C HIS A 182 -6.39 15.25 -0.94
N LEU A 183 -6.89 14.36 -0.08
CA LEU A 183 -6.72 12.90 -0.22
C LEU A 183 -7.13 12.41 -1.62
N SER A 184 -8.32 12.79 -2.08
CA SER A 184 -8.91 12.29 -3.33
C SER A 184 -8.18 12.75 -4.60
N GLU A 185 -7.42 13.83 -4.53
CA GLU A 185 -6.73 14.43 -5.69
C GLU A 185 -5.25 14.04 -5.70
N HIS A 186 -4.65 13.95 -4.51
CA HIS A 186 -3.23 13.73 -4.35
C HIS A 186 -2.86 12.25 -4.23
N VAL A 187 -3.63 11.48 -3.47
CA VAL A 187 -3.26 10.09 -3.15
C VAL A 187 -3.69 9.16 -4.28
N VAL A 188 -2.75 8.37 -4.79
CA VAL A 188 -3.04 7.34 -5.80
C VAL A 188 -3.83 6.21 -5.14
N SER A 189 -4.95 5.81 -5.75
CA SER A 189 -5.81 4.76 -5.17
C SER A 189 -5.11 3.39 -5.13
N SER A 190 -5.49 2.53 -4.18
CA SER A 190 -4.95 1.17 -4.08
C SER A 190 -5.17 0.38 -5.37
N LYS A 191 -6.30 0.63 -6.03
CA LYS A 191 -6.67 -0.01 -7.30
C LYS A 191 -5.75 0.42 -8.44
N GLU A 192 -5.52 1.73 -8.58
CA GLU A 192 -4.66 2.29 -9.64
C GLU A 192 -3.21 1.83 -9.49
N ALA A 193 -2.65 1.94 -8.28
CA ALA A 193 -1.28 1.49 -8.01
C ALA A 193 -1.13 -0.02 -8.23
N LEU A 194 -2.12 -0.84 -7.86
CA LEU A 194 -2.06 -2.28 -8.07
C LEU A 194 -2.15 -2.64 -9.57
N LYS A 195 -2.95 -1.91 -10.35
CA LYS A 195 -2.94 -2.05 -11.82
C LYS A 195 -1.55 -1.74 -12.38
N GLY A 196 -0.94 -0.63 -11.96
CA GLY A 196 0.43 -0.27 -12.36
C GLY A 196 1.48 -1.31 -11.98
N ALA A 197 1.29 -2.01 -10.86
CA ALA A 197 2.20 -3.08 -10.42
C ALA A 197 2.08 -4.39 -11.20
N LEU A 198 0.91 -4.66 -11.79
CA LEU A 198 0.57 -5.96 -12.38
C LEU A 198 0.55 -5.94 -13.90
N ILE A 199 -0.07 -4.93 -14.52
CA ILE A 199 -0.44 -4.96 -15.95
C ILE A 199 0.75 -5.31 -16.84
N LYS A 200 1.84 -4.55 -16.75
CA LYS A 200 3.01 -4.76 -17.62
C LYS A 200 3.59 -6.17 -17.49
N SER A 201 3.67 -6.68 -16.26
CA SER A 201 4.19 -8.02 -15.99
C SER A 201 3.26 -9.11 -16.52
N LEU A 202 1.95 -8.90 -16.47
CA LEU A 202 0.96 -9.80 -17.05
C LEU A 202 1.01 -9.76 -18.58
N GLU A 203 1.17 -8.59 -19.20
CA GLU A 203 1.31 -8.46 -20.65
C GLU A 203 2.52 -9.26 -21.16
N GLU A 204 3.67 -9.09 -20.51
CA GLU A 204 4.91 -9.81 -20.82
C GLU A 204 4.75 -11.33 -20.64
N SER A 205 4.14 -11.76 -19.53
CA SER A 205 4.10 -13.19 -19.15
C SER A 205 2.99 -14.00 -19.83
N LEU A 206 1.90 -13.33 -20.22
CA LEU A 206 0.76 -13.92 -20.93
C LEU A 206 0.84 -13.72 -22.45
N GLN A 207 1.77 -12.89 -22.92
CA GLN A 207 1.90 -12.52 -24.34
C GLN A 207 0.59 -11.93 -24.91
N ALA A 208 -0.07 -11.09 -24.11
CA ALA A 208 -1.36 -10.47 -24.42
C ALA A 208 -1.33 -8.98 -24.03
N VAL A 209 -2.19 -8.16 -24.62
CA VAL A 209 -2.24 -6.71 -24.35
C VAL A 209 -3.34 -6.36 -23.37
N HIS A 210 -3.10 -5.44 -22.44
CA HIS A 210 -4.17 -4.95 -21.59
C HIS A 210 -5.09 -4.01 -22.36
N ASP A 211 -6.36 -4.39 -22.48
CA ASP A 211 -7.43 -3.58 -23.07
C ASP A 211 -8.62 -3.50 -22.11
N SER A 212 -9.11 -2.29 -21.85
CA SER A 212 -10.30 -2.07 -21.02
C SER A 212 -11.58 -2.60 -21.68
N GLY A 213 -11.59 -2.76 -23.00
CA GLY A 213 -12.67 -3.36 -23.78
C GLY A 213 -12.61 -4.88 -23.91
N SER A 214 -11.55 -5.53 -23.39
CA SER A 214 -11.38 -6.98 -23.53
C SER A 214 -12.51 -7.77 -22.87
N THR A 215 -12.93 -8.84 -23.54
CA THR A 215 -13.90 -9.82 -23.03
C THR A 215 -13.27 -10.82 -22.06
N PHE A 216 -11.94 -10.94 -22.07
CA PHE A 216 -11.20 -11.78 -21.14
C PHE A 216 -10.80 -10.99 -19.90
N LYS A 217 -11.23 -11.47 -18.72
CA LYS A 217 -11.11 -10.71 -17.47
C LYS A 217 -10.31 -11.47 -16.43
N ILE A 218 -9.25 -10.82 -15.96
CA ILE A 218 -8.47 -11.24 -14.80
C ILE A 218 -8.99 -10.46 -13.60
N ALA A 219 -9.82 -11.09 -12.77
CA ALA A 219 -10.43 -10.44 -11.61
C ALA A 219 -9.69 -10.80 -10.31
N LEU A 220 -9.19 -9.79 -9.60
CA LEU A 220 -8.57 -9.90 -8.29
C LEU A 220 -9.54 -9.39 -7.22
N ARG A 221 -9.95 -10.26 -6.30
CA ARG A 221 -10.85 -9.94 -5.20
C ARG A 221 -10.10 -10.04 -3.88
N TYR A 222 -9.74 -8.90 -3.32
CA TYR A 222 -9.12 -8.86 -1.99
C TYR A 222 -10.22 -8.84 -0.92
N LYS A 223 -10.06 -9.71 0.07
CA LYS A 223 -10.88 -9.78 1.28
C LYS A 223 -9.97 -9.67 2.50
N HIS A 224 -10.48 -9.12 3.60
CA HIS A 224 -9.74 -9.06 4.86
C HIS A 224 -10.71 -9.40 6.00
N PRO A 225 -10.36 -10.33 6.91
CA PRO A 225 -11.30 -10.83 7.92
C PRO A 225 -11.69 -9.79 8.98
N GLU A 226 -10.92 -8.71 9.15
CA GLU A 226 -11.19 -7.65 10.14
C GLU A 226 -12.01 -6.49 9.54
N THR A 227 -12.50 -6.60 8.30
CA THR A 227 -13.35 -5.59 7.63
C THR A 227 -14.62 -5.25 8.39
N VAL A 228 -15.22 -6.22 9.09
CA VAL A 228 -16.54 -6.06 9.72
C VAL A 228 -16.48 -5.31 11.06
N CYS A 229 -15.37 -5.44 11.80
CA CYS A 229 -15.24 -4.85 13.13
C CYS A 229 -14.85 -3.37 13.10
N GLU A 230 -14.05 -2.95 12.11
CA GLU A 230 -13.56 -1.58 12.02
C GLU A 230 -14.50 -0.64 11.27
N LEU A 231 -15.48 -1.11 10.49
CA LEU A 231 -16.42 -0.25 9.75
C LEU A 231 -17.56 0.31 10.62
N GLY A 232 -17.47 0.26 11.95
CA GLY A 232 -18.51 0.72 12.86
C GLY A 232 -18.77 2.23 12.80
N PHE A 233 -19.47 2.71 11.77
CA PHE A 233 -19.86 4.11 11.59
C PHE A 233 -20.97 4.50 12.59
N PRO A 234 -20.73 5.41 13.54
CA PRO A 234 -21.81 6.05 14.28
C PRO A 234 -22.47 7.11 13.39
N GLY A 235 -23.76 6.93 13.08
CA GLY A 235 -24.58 7.96 12.42
C GLY A 235 -24.72 7.86 10.90
N CYS A 236 -24.03 6.93 10.23
CA CYS A 236 -24.42 6.57 8.86
C CYS A 236 -25.64 5.65 8.95
N SER A 237 -26.73 5.98 8.25
CA SER A 237 -27.95 5.15 8.12
C SER A 237 -27.72 3.83 7.37
N LEU A 238 -26.55 3.21 7.53
CA LEU A 238 -26.25 1.82 7.25
C LEU A 238 -27.03 0.98 8.27
N LYS A 239 -28.36 0.97 8.13
CA LYS A 239 -29.23 0.13 8.96
C LYS A 239 -28.70 -1.29 8.84
N ARG A 240 -28.23 -1.83 9.97
CA ARG A 240 -27.92 -3.24 10.20
C ARG A 240 -28.99 -4.11 9.52
N LYS A 241 -28.76 -4.55 8.29
CA LYS A 241 -29.42 -5.76 7.79
C LYS A 241 -28.70 -6.88 8.50
N ARG A 242 -29.23 -7.32 9.65
CA ARG A 242 -28.84 -8.59 10.26
C ARG A 242 -28.98 -9.64 9.16
N GLY A 243 -27.85 -10.13 8.66
CA GLY A 243 -27.83 -11.29 7.76
C GLY A 243 -28.42 -12.47 8.53
N VAL A 244 -29.46 -13.09 7.96
CA VAL A 244 -29.98 -14.37 8.43
C VAL A 244 -28.90 -15.40 8.13
N MET A 245 -28.46 -16.12 9.16
CA MET A 245 -27.55 -17.24 9.05
C MET A 245 -28.30 -18.40 8.39
N ASN A 246 -28.07 -18.63 7.10
CA ASN A 246 -28.49 -19.87 6.44
C ASN A 246 -27.27 -20.79 6.32
N GLU A 247 -27.21 -21.81 7.17
CA GLU A 247 -26.20 -22.88 7.17
C GLU A 247 -26.37 -23.87 6.01
N VAL A 248 -26.59 -23.39 4.80
CA VAL A 248 -26.65 -24.28 3.62
C VAL A 248 -25.72 -23.72 2.56
N ASN A 249 -24.55 -24.37 2.47
CA ASN A 249 -23.39 -24.05 1.63
C ASN A 249 -22.53 -22.93 2.22
N GLY A 250 -21.28 -23.23 2.55
CA GLY A 250 -20.31 -22.33 3.19
C GLY A 250 -19.86 -21.13 2.35
N ASP A 251 -20.81 -20.39 1.78
CA ASP A 251 -20.62 -19.09 1.18
C ASP A 251 -20.91 -18.02 2.24
N PHE A 252 -19.83 -17.47 2.80
CA PHE A 252 -19.91 -16.26 3.62
C PHE A 252 -20.37 -15.11 2.71
N THR A 253 -21.67 -14.94 2.59
CA THR A 253 -22.28 -13.73 2.03
C THR A 253 -22.21 -12.66 3.11
N GLU A 254 -21.04 -12.03 3.23
CA GLU A 254 -20.90 -10.81 4.04
C GLU A 254 -22.03 -9.84 3.66
N PRO A 255 -22.64 -9.12 4.62
CA PRO A 255 -23.46 -7.97 4.28
C PRO A 255 -22.52 -6.95 3.64
N VAL A 256 -22.43 -6.99 2.31
CA VAL A 256 -21.60 -6.09 1.53
C VAL A 256 -22.22 -4.70 1.67
N GLU A 257 -21.75 -3.95 2.67
CA GLU A 257 -21.87 -2.51 2.61
C GLU A 257 -21.23 -2.08 1.29
N SER A 258 -22.04 -1.50 0.40
CA SER A 258 -21.55 -1.12 -0.92
C SER A 258 -20.34 -0.20 -0.74
N LEU A 259 -19.23 -0.49 -1.42
CA LEU A 259 -18.04 0.38 -1.44
C LEU A 259 -18.41 1.84 -1.74
N VAL A 260 -19.47 2.05 -2.53
CA VAL A 260 -20.02 3.37 -2.84
C VAL A 260 -20.57 4.07 -1.58
N ALA A 261 -21.22 3.33 -0.69
CA ALA A 261 -21.74 3.88 0.57
C ALA A 261 -20.60 4.29 1.51
N ILE A 262 -19.56 3.45 1.62
CA ILE A 262 -18.35 3.77 2.39
C ILE A 262 -17.67 5.02 1.81
N GLN A 263 -17.47 5.07 0.50
CA GLN A 263 -16.89 6.23 -0.17
C GLN A 263 -17.69 7.51 0.06
N ARG A 264 -19.03 7.43 -0.02
CA ARG A 264 -19.92 8.58 0.18
C ARG A 264 -19.89 9.06 1.64
N CYS A 265 -19.85 8.12 2.60
CA CYS A 265 -19.69 8.45 4.01
C CYS A 265 -18.36 9.14 4.28
N LEU A 266 -17.26 8.56 3.80
CA LEU A 266 -15.92 9.16 3.90
C LEU A 266 -15.83 10.51 3.18
N ALA A 267 -16.56 10.76 2.11
CA ALA A 267 -16.58 12.09 1.50
C ALA A 267 -17.31 13.14 2.36
N SER A 268 -18.30 12.71 3.16
CA SER A 268 -19.17 13.61 3.93
C SER A 268 -18.72 13.87 5.38
N ILE A 269 -17.98 12.94 5.99
CA ILE A 269 -17.59 13.05 7.40
C ILE A 269 -16.45 14.08 7.59
N SER A 270 -16.59 14.96 8.58
CA SER A 270 -15.57 15.96 8.91
C SER A 270 -14.29 15.32 9.45
N ALA A 271 -13.15 16.04 9.42
CA ALA A 271 -11.90 15.53 9.99
C ALA A 271 -12.02 15.27 11.50
N LYS A 272 -12.73 16.14 12.23
CA LYS A 272 -12.97 16.02 13.66
C LYS A 272 -13.83 14.80 14.00
N ASP A 273 -14.91 14.58 13.26
CA ASP A 273 -15.79 13.44 13.51
C ASP A 273 -15.09 12.14 13.14
N PHE A 274 -14.34 12.12 12.03
CA PHE A 274 -13.52 10.98 11.64
C PHE A 274 -12.51 10.62 12.74
N ALA A 275 -11.80 11.61 13.28
CA ALA A 275 -10.84 11.47 14.38
C ALA A 275 -11.46 10.90 15.66
N SER A 276 -12.74 11.18 15.92
CA SER A 276 -13.43 10.66 17.10
C SER A 276 -13.80 9.18 17.00
N ILE A 277 -13.81 8.63 15.78
CA ILE A 277 -14.24 7.25 15.49
C ILE A 277 -13.03 6.38 15.18
N TYR A 278 -12.10 6.89 14.39
CA TYR A 278 -10.99 6.13 13.84
C TYR A 278 -9.66 6.61 14.40
N PRO A 279 -8.84 5.72 14.99
CA PRO A 279 -7.48 6.07 15.36
C PRO A 279 -6.65 6.37 14.12
N TYR A 280 -5.80 7.38 14.22
CA TYR A 280 -4.79 7.72 13.22
C TYR A 280 -3.44 7.94 13.95
N PRO A 281 -2.39 7.14 13.63
CA PRO A 281 -2.36 6.14 12.57
C PRO A 281 -3.24 4.90 12.90
N PRO A 282 -3.73 4.17 11.88
CA PRO A 282 -4.49 2.94 12.09
C PRO A 282 -3.74 1.90 12.92
N PRO A 283 -4.44 1.04 13.67
CA PRO A 283 -3.82 -0.03 14.41
C PRO A 283 -3.17 -1.04 13.46
N LYS A 284 -2.06 -1.62 13.91
CA LYS A 284 -1.39 -2.73 13.23
C LYS A 284 -2.31 -3.95 13.20
N VAL A 285 -2.34 -4.65 12.06
CA VAL A 285 -3.10 -5.90 11.90
C VAL A 285 -2.18 -7.11 12.03
N ARG A 286 -2.74 -8.24 12.46
CA ARG A 286 -1.97 -9.50 12.63
C ARG A 286 -1.85 -10.30 11.34
N SER A 287 -2.79 -10.13 10.41
CA SER A 287 -2.85 -10.85 9.14
C SER A 287 -3.18 -9.93 7.97
N GLY A 288 -2.58 -10.20 6.81
CA GLY A 288 -2.83 -9.48 5.57
C GLY A 288 -4.15 -9.87 4.87
N SER A 289 -4.55 -9.06 3.90
CA SER A 289 -5.67 -9.32 2.99
C SER A 289 -5.40 -10.55 2.14
N LYS A 290 -6.39 -11.42 2.00
CA LYS A 290 -6.30 -12.56 1.09
C LYS A 290 -6.87 -12.15 -0.27
N SER A 291 -6.12 -12.38 -1.34
CA SER A 291 -6.65 -12.26 -2.69
C SER A 291 -7.26 -13.59 -3.13
N ILE A 292 -8.45 -13.51 -3.72
CA ILE A 292 -9.05 -14.59 -4.49
C ILE A 292 -8.95 -14.15 -5.94
N LEU A 293 -8.24 -14.93 -6.74
CA LEU A 293 -8.20 -14.75 -8.18
C LEU A 293 -9.39 -15.45 -8.81
N ILE A 294 -10.09 -14.73 -9.68
CA ILE A 294 -11.16 -15.26 -10.52
C ILE A 294 -10.78 -14.87 -11.95
N GLY A 295 -10.17 -15.80 -12.69
CA GLY A 295 -10.06 -15.69 -14.14
C GLY A 295 -11.37 -16.17 -14.74
N GLY A 296 -12.03 -15.36 -15.56
CA GLY A 296 -13.31 -15.75 -16.15
C GLY A 296 -13.58 -15.07 -17.47
N LEU A 297 -14.06 -15.84 -18.44
CA LEU A 297 -14.57 -15.32 -19.71
C LEU A 297 -15.91 -14.65 -19.46
N LYS A 298 -16.08 -13.39 -19.88
CA LYS A 298 -17.43 -12.82 -20.00
C LYS A 298 -17.97 -13.26 -21.34
N LEU A 299 -18.67 -14.40 -21.38
CA LEU A 299 -19.49 -14.72 -22.55
C LEU A 299 -20.52 -13.61 -22.66
N HIS A 300 -20.41 -12.76 -23.68
CA HIS A 300 -21.51 -11.91 -24.07
C HIS A 300 -22.68 -12.84 -24.39
N GLN A 301 -23.68 -12.91 -23.52
CA GLN A 301 -25.03 -13.25 -23.96
C GLN A 301 -25.46 -12.12 -24.88
N GLY A 302 -25.12 -12.28 -26.17
CA GLY A 302 -25.73 -11.54 -27.25
C GLY A 302 -27.20 -11.91 -27.27
N TYR A 303 -28.05 -10.90 -27.22
CA TYR A 303 -29.45 -11.01 -27.60
C TYR A 303 -29.54 -11.67 -28.98
N ILE A 304 -30.27 -12.78 -29.05
CA ILE A 304 -30.92 -13.26 -30.28
C ILE A 304 -32.26 -12.52 -30.38
#